data_AF-A0A0A2FJP8-F1
#
_entry.id   AF-A0A0A2FJP8-F1
#
_cell.length_a   1.000
_cell.length_b   1.000
_cell.length_c   1.000
_cell.angle_alpha   90.00
_cell.angle_beta   90.00
_cell.angle_gamma   90.00
#
_symmetry.space_group_name_H-M   'P 1'
#
loop_
_entity.id
_entity.type
_entity.pdbx_description
1 polymer ?
#
loop_
_entity_poly.entity_id
_entity_poly.type
_entity_poly.pdbx_seq_one_letter_code
_entity_poly.pdbx_strand_id
1 'polypeptide(L)'
;MKKISLRSLGVIFIALFAALSFSQVHAENYISFKTKKQPGEGVFVRLYIIATGKVEFEGIDGSSFVNKKFCNYTLNSQEVKIKGDISWFYCYENDITELDVSNCPNLSVLLCYKNEIEKLDVTANENLESLRCHKNKIKELDLSKSSSLKNLECSNNPIEKVDVSQCLNLREIDCHATKVRTIDFSNNTHVRDVRVFLNEIPEYEMLHLVRTLPMRKYDQLKGKEGKFYVVESRDKLNREEKNVCNTDAVKIAGDKNWLVLDYSNGKNQGKGVIYPGVKPSDIELAEDANYAVYPNPAQDYVIVATYPFAEVRLLAMNAECLLTTVADSDGLARLNLAKVSDGHYVIISGDKVFKLTVAH
;
A
#
# COMPACT_ATOMS: atom_id res chain seq x y z
N MET A 1 8.27 -52.77 -76.28
CA MET A 1 9.25 -51.66 -76.28
C MET A 1 8.58 -50.39 -76.77
N LYS A 2 8.90 -49.25 -76.13
CA LYS A 2 8.65 -47.83 -76.49
C LYS A 2 7.28 -47.17 -76.21
N LYS A 3 7.28 -46.47 -75.05
CA LYS A 3 6.97 -45.03 -74.77
C LYS A 3 6.80 -44.10 -75.98
N ILE A 4 6.20 -42.90 -75.95
CA ILE A 4 5.38 -42.02 -75.07
C ILE A 4 5.03 -40.80 -75.98
N SER A 5 3.93 -40.07 -75.70
CA SER A 5 3.81 -38.58 -75.68
C SER A 5 2.58 -38.07 -76.43
N LEU A 6 1.87 -36.98 -76.08
CA LEU A 6 1.46 -36.24 -74.88
C LEU A 6 0.66 -35.03 -75.44
N ARG A 7 -0.22 -34.42 -74.62
CA ARG A 7 -0.93 -33.11 -74.76
C ARG A 7 -2.37 -33.21 -75.31
N SER A 8 -3.41 -32.64 -74.68
CA SER A 8 -3.48 -31.63 -73.61
C SER A 8 -4.82 -31.72 -72.87
N LEU A 9 -4.74 -31.73 -71.52
CA LEU A 9 -5.82 -31.74 -70.55
C LEU A 9 -6.43 -30.33 -70.36
N GLY A 10 -7.75 -30.28 -70.20
CA GLY A 10 -8.48 -29.12 -69.70
C GLY A 10 -8.23 -28.87 -68.22
N VAL A 11 -8.11 -27.60 -67.85
CA VAL A 11 -7.85 -27.10 -66.51
C VAL A 11 -9.17 -26.99 -65.74
N ILE A 12 -9.30 -27.71 -64.63
CA ILE A 12 -10.26 -27.40 -63.56
C ILE A 12 -9.44 -26.97 -62.35
N PHE A 13 -9.61 -25.71 -61.95
CA PHE A 13 -9.05 -25.13 -60.73
C PHE A 13 -9.85 -25.65 -59.52
N ILE A 14 -9.24 -26.51 -58.69
CA ILE A 14 -9.73 -26.77 -57.33
C ILE A 14 -8.78 -26.03 -56.39
N ALA A 15 -9.25 -24.92 -55.82
CA ALA A 15 -8.55 -24.22 -54.75
C ALA A 15 -8.66 -25.06 -53.47
N LEU A 16 -7.57 -25.73 -53.07
CA LEU A 16 -7.43 -26.23 -51.70
C LEU A 16 -7.04 -25.06 -50.80
N PHE A 17 -8.02 -24.54 -50.04
CA PHE A 17 -7.74 -23.71 -48.88
C PHE A 17 -7.22 -24.62 -47.76
N ALA A 18 -5.90 -24.66 -47.57
CA ALA A 18 -5.32 -25.13 -46.33
C ALA A 18 -5.63 -24.09 -45.25
N ALA A 19 -6.60 -24.37 -44.39
CA ALA A 19 -6.83 -23.60 -43.18
C ALA A 19 -5.63 -23.82 -42.23
N LEU A 20 -4.61 -22.98 -42.35
CA LEU A 20 -3.68 -22.72 -41.27
C LEU A 20 -4.48 -22.01 -40.17
N SER A 21 -5.04 -22.79 -39.25
CA SER A 21 -5.50 -22.26 -37.98
C SER A 21 -4.27 -21.70 -37.27
N PHE A 22 -4.05 -20.39 -37.38
CA PHE A 22 -3.29 -19.66 -36.38
C PHE A 22 -4.11 -19.80 -35.10
N SER A 23 -3.87 -20.87 -34.33
CA SER A 23 -4.18 -20.85 -32.91
C SER A 23 -3.35 -19.70 -32.37
N GLN A 24 -4.02 -18.58 -32.11
CA GLN A 24 -3.50 -17.51 -31.29
C GLN A 24 -2.95 -18.20 -30.04
N VAL A 25 -1.63 -18.29 -29.91
CA VAL A 25 -0.97 -18.81 -28.72
C VAL A 25 -1.39 -17.84 -27.62
N HIS A 26 -2.50 -18.16 -26.96
CA HIS A 26 -2.86 -17.47 -25.74
C HIS A 26 -1.70 -17.79 -24.81
N ALA A 27 -1.00 -16.75 -24.34
CA ALA A 27 -0.02 -16.92 -23.29
C ALA A 27 -0.72 -17.68 -22.17
N GLU A 28 -0.19 -18.85 -21.83
CA GLU A 28 -0.78 -19.71 -20.82
C GLU A 28 -0.72 -19.00 -19.48
N ASN A 29 -1.85 -18.82 -18.80
CA ASN A 29 -1.86 -18.21 -17.47
C ASN A 29 -1.16 -19.17 -16.49
N TYR A 30 -0.25 -18.63 -15.68
CA TYR A 30 0.45 -19.43 -14.69
C TYR A 30 0.89 -18.60 -13.48
N ILE A 31 1.10 -19.31 -12.38
CA ILE A 31 1.87 -18.84 -11.21
C ILE A 31 3.15 -19.66 -11.15
N SER A 32 4.26 -19.01 -10.81
CA SER A 32 5.49 -19.73 -10.47
C SER A 32 6.10 -19.24 -9.18
N PHE A 33 6.76 -20.12 -8.45
CA PHE A 33 7.48 -19.75 -7.24
C PHE A 33 8.72 -20.61 -7.02
N LYS A 34 9.68 -20.08 -6.25
CA LYS A 34 10.84 -20.82 -5.76
C LYS A 34 10.79 -20.98 -4.25
N THR A 35 11.12 -22.16 -3.75
CA THR A 35 11.18 -22.46 -2.30
C THR A 35 12.56 -22.93 -1.87
N LYS A 36 12.95 -22.62 -0.62
CA LYS A 36 14.18 -23.16 -0.01
C LYS A 36 14.06 -24.62 0.43
N LYS A 37 12.84 -25.16 0.49
CA LYS A 37 12.61 -26.56 0.84
C LYS A 37 13.35 -27.46 -0.14
N GLN A 38 14.08 -28.43 0.39
CA GLN A 38 14.78 -29.42 -0.44
C GLN A 38 13.77 -30.47 -0.92
N PRO A 39 13.61 -30.71 -2.24
CA PRO A 39 12.68 -31.71 -2.76
C PRO A 39 13.00 -33.11 -2.22
N GLY A 40 11.97 -33.92 -2.01
CA GLY A 40 12.14 -35.27 -1.48
C GLY A 40 10.87 -35.86 -0.89
N GLU A 41 10.93 -37.16 -0.61
CA GLU A 41 9.84 -37.88 0.02
C GLU A 41 9.47 -37.25 1.37
N GLY A 42 8.19 -36.98 1.58
CA GLY A 42 7.69 -36.35 2.82
C GLY A 42 7.86 -34.83 2.89
N VAL A 43 8.42 -34.19 1.87
CA VAL A 43 8.52 -32.72 1.79
C VAL A 43 7.36 -32.18 0.98
N PHE A 44 6.56 -31.31 1.59
CA PHE A 44 5.34 -30.79 0.99
C PHE A 44 5.34 -29.27 0.88
N VAL A 45 4.66 -28.79 -0.17
CA VAL A 45 4.09 -27.44 -0.19
C VAL A 45 2.59 -27.54 0.00
N ARG A 46 2.05 -26.71 0.89
CA ARG A 46 0.61 -26.65 1.15
C ARG A 46 0.01 -25.48 0.40
N LEU A 47 -0.87 -25.78 -0.56
CA LEU A 47 -1.49 -24.76 -1.41
C LEU A 47 -3.02 -24.87 -1.36
N TYR A 48 -3.70 -23.73 -1.45
CA TYR A 48 -5.13 -23.64 -1.76
C TYR A 48 -5.28 -22.85 -3.04
N ILE A 49 -5.95 -23.45 -4.02
CA ILE A 49 -6.09 -22.89 -5.36
C ILE A 49 -7.58 -22.86 -5.70
N ILE A 50 -8.05 -21.69 -6.13
CA ILE A 50 -9.30 -21.59 -6.90
C ILE A 50 -8.93 -21.25 -8.32
N ALA A 51 -9.32 -22.12 -9.24
CA ALA A 51 -9.11 -21.92 -10.67
C ALA A 51 -10.36 -22.31 -11.48
N THR A 52 -10.44 -21.79 -12.69
CA THR A 52 -11.39 -22.22 -13.72
C THR A 52 -10.68 -23.06 -14.77
N GLY A 53 -11.34 -24.11 -15.26
CA GLY A 53 -10.77 -24.99 -16.27
C GLY A 53 -9.70 -25.96 -15.73
N LYS A 54 -8.80 -26.38 -16.61
CA LYS A 54 -7.73 -27.34 -16.30
C LYS A 54 -6.61 -26.64 -15.54
N VAL A 55 -6.04 -27.33 -14.55
CA VAL A 55 -4.82 -26.91 -13.85
C VAL A 55 -3.74 -27.95 -14.06
N GLU A 56 -2.54 -27.51 -14.40
CA GLU A 56 -1.38 -28.36 -14.59
C GLU A 56 -0.25 -27.93 -13.64
N PHE A 57 0.56 -28.89 -13.22
CA PHE A 57 1.57 -28.69 -12.20
C PHE A 57 2.93 -29.16 -12.71
N GLU A 58 3.94 -28.34 -12.50
CA GLU A 58 5.35 -28.64 -12.73
C GLU A 58 6.11 -28.42 -11.41
N GLY A 59 7.03 -29.33 -11.08
CA GLY A 59 7.82 -29.25 -9.85
C GLY A 59 7.14 -29.78 -8.58
N ILE A 60 5.86 -30.15 -8.64
CA ILE A 60 5.12 -30.81 -7.55
C ILE A 60 4.24 -31.95 -8.07
N ASP A 61 3.92 -32.91 -7.22
CA ASP A 61 2.93 -33.96 -7.53
C ASP A 61 1.50 -33.41 -7.41
N GLY A 62 0.93 -33.03 -8.56
CA GLY A 62 -0.44 -32.50 -8.69
C GLY A 62 -1.57 -33.53 -8.61
N SER A 63 -1.29 -34.83 -8.44
CA SER A 63 -2.31 -35.90 -8.48
C SER A 63 -3.40 -35.75 -7.40
N SER A 64 -3.09 -35.04 -6.30
CA SER A 64 -4.00 -34.77 -5.19
C SER A 64 -4.82 -33.48 -5.33
N PHE A 65 -4.72 -32.77 -6.47
CA PHE A 65 -5.37 -31.48 -6.66
C PHE A 65 -6.90 -31.58 -6.50
N VAL A 66 -7.43 -30.72 -5.64
CA VAL A 66 -8.87 -30.49 -5.50
C VAL A 66 -9.12 -28.98 -5.46
N ASN A 67 -9.87 -28.48 -6.43
CA ASN A 67 -10.23 -27.07 -6.52
C ASN A 67 -10.96 -26.60 -5.25
N LYS A 68 -10.67 -25.39 -4.76
CA LYS A 68 -11.28 -24.81 -3.55
C LYS A 68 -11.00 -25.60 -2.26
N LYS A 69 -9.90 -26.37 -2.21
CA LYS A 69 -9.45 -27.12 -1.03
C LYS A 69 -7.95 -26.95 -0.83
N PHE A 70 -7.51 -27.03 0.42
CA PHE A 70 -6.08 -27.16 0.72
C PHE A 70 -5.61 -28.56 0.35
N CYS A 71 -4.52 -28.63 -0.41
CA CYS A 71 -3.81 -29.88 -0.70
C CYS A 71 -2.34 -29.73 -0.32
N ASN A 72 -1.74 -30.83 0.12
CA ASN A 72 -0.31 -30.95 0.33
C ASN A 72 0.27 -31.65 -0.90
N TYR A 73 1.17 -30.96 -1.61
CA TYR A 73 1.78 -31.48 -2.82
C TYR A 73 3.21 -31.89 -2.51
N THR A 74 3.59 -33.12 -2.87
CA THR A 74 4.97 -33.57 -2.75
C THR A 74 5.86 -32.69 -3.63
N LEU A 75 6.91 -32.13 -3.05
CA LEU A 75 7.83 -31.24 -3.73
C LEU A 75 8.86 -32.07 -4.52
N ASN A 76 8.86 -31.91 -5.84
CA ASN A 76 9.76 -32.60 -6.76
C ASN A 76 10.85 -31.69 -7.33
N SER A 77 10.68 -30.36 -7.21
CA SER A 77 11.62 -29.33 -7.64
C SER A 77 11.50 -28.12 -6.71
N GLN A 78 12.60 -27.37 -6.51
CA GLN A 78 12.55 -26.09 -5.79
C GLN A 78 11.84 -25.00 -6.60
N GLU A 79 11.74 -25.19 -7.91
CA GLU A 79 10.99 -24.32 -8.82
C GLU A 79 9.67 -25.01 -9.16
N VAL A 80 8.57 -24.33 -8.84
CA VAL A 80 7.22 -24.82 -9.05
C VAL A 80 6.50 -23.89 -10.01
N LYS A 81 5.81 -24.47 -11.00
CA LYS A 81 4.93 -23.74 -11.91
C LYS A 81 3.54 -24.40 -11.91
N ILE A 82 2.51 -23.57 -11.82
CA ILE A 82 1.11 -23.98 -11.78
C ILE A 82 0.41 -23.24 -12.89
N LYS A 83 -0.01 -23.97 -13.92
CA LYS A 83 -0.67 -23.43 -15.11
C LYS A 83 -2.18 -23.53 -14.93
N GLY A 84 -2.90 -22.49 -15.33
CA GLY A 84 -4.35 -22.41 -15.29
C GLY A 84 -4.86 -21.01 -14.95
N ASP A 85 -6.15 -20.80 -15.16
CA ASP A 85 -6.83 -19.54 -14.83
C ASP A 85 -7.11 -19.48 -13.33
N ILE A 86 -6.11 -19.04 -12.56
CA ILE A 86 -6.17 -19.00 -11.09
C ILE A 86 -6.78 -17.68 -10.62
N SER A 87 -7.86 -17.77 -9.84
CA SER A 87 -8.49 -16.61 -9.22
C SER A 87 -8.03 -16.41 -7.78
N TRP A 88 -7.82 -17.47 -6.99
CA TRP A 88 -7.34 -17.38 -5.60
C TRP A 88 -6.13 -18.29 -5.42
N PHE A 89 -5.05 -17.75 -4.82
CA PHE A 89 -3.82 -18.49 -4.60
C PHE A 89 -3.30 -18.31 -3.18
N TYR A 90 -3.32 -19.39 -2.38
CA TYR A 90 -2.77 -19.37 -1.02
C TYR A 90 -1.54 -20.26 -0.97
N CYS A 91 -0.40 -19.66 -0.63
CA CYS A 91 0.91 -20.31 -0.59
C CYS A 91 1.73 -19.92 0.66
N TYR A 92 1.07 -19.46 1.71
CA TYR A 92 1.71 -19.08 2.98
C TYR A 92 2.43 -20.27 3.65
N GLU A 93 3.47 -19.98 4.45
CA GLU A 93 4.25 -20.98 5.23
C GLU A 93 4.93 -22.07 4.37
N ASN A 94 5.57 -21.69 3.27
CA ASN A 94 6.23 -22.61 2.32
C ASN A 94 7.70 -22.30 2.03
N ASP A 95 8.35 -21.45 2.84
CA ASP A 95 9.75 -21.01 2.66
C ASP A 95 10.01 -20.47 1.23
N ILE A 96 9.01 -19.82 0.65
CA ILE A 96 9.07 -19.25 -0.70
C ILE A 96 9.98 -18.03 -0.70
N THR A 97 10.88 -17.96 -1.67
CA THR A 97 11.85 -16.85 -1.84
C THR A 97 11.52 -15.96 -3.03
N GLU A 98 10.94 -16.54 -4.08
CA GLU A 98 10.48 -15.83 -5.27
C GLU A 98 9.05 -16.27 -5.58
N LEU A 99 8.19 -15.33 -5.92
CA LEU A 99 6.80 -15.58 -6.32
C LEU A 99 6.47 -14.66 -7.51
N ASP A 100 6.06 -15.27 -8.61
CA ASP A 100 5.60 -14.59 -9.82
C ASP A 100 4.13 -14.92 -10.05
N VAL A 101 3.31 -13.86 -10.01
CA VAL A 101 1.86 -13.87 -10.27
C VAL A 101 1.49 -12.97 -11.46
N SER A 102 2.48 -12.49 -12.21
CA SER A 102 2.29 -11.53 -13.31
C SER A 102 1.44 -12.08 -14.46
N ASN A 103 1.41 -13.41 -14.62
CA ASN A 103 0.63 -14.11 -15.65
C ASN A 103 -0.74 -14.59 -15.13
N CYS A 104 -1.30 -13.91 -14.12
CA CYS A 104 -2.61 -14.23 -13.55
C CYS A 104 -3.53 -12.99 -13.46
N PRO A 105 -4.05 -12.49 -14.60
CA PRO A 105 -4.87 -11.27 -14.64
C PRO A 105 -6.21 -11.40 -13.88
N ASN A 106 -6.68 -12.63 -13.67
CA ASN A 106 -7.92 -12.92 -12.93
C ASN A 106 -7.71 -13.13 -11.42
N LEU A 107 -6.48 -12.98 -10.91
CA LEU A 107 -6.17 -13.16 -9.50
C LEU A 107 -6.88 -12.09 -8.66
N SER A 108 -7.76 -12.52 -7.76
CA SER A 108 -8.55 -11.67 -6.85
C SER A 108 -8.15 -11.83 -5.38
N VAL A 109 -7.53 -12.95 -5.01
CA VAL A 109 -7.03 -13.16 -3.64
C VAL A 109 -5.64 -13.81 -3.67
N LEU A 110 -4.68 -13.16 -3.01
CA LEU A 110 -3.31 -13.67 -2.85
C LEU A 110 -2.93 -13.72 -1.37
N LEU A 111 -2.69 -14.92 -0.85
CA LEU A 111 -2.20 -15.14 0.52
C LEU A 111 -0.82 -15.80 0.49
N CYS A 112 0.24 -15.02 0.64
CA CYS A 112 1.64 -15.45 0.56
C CYS A 112 2.47 -15.12 1.82
N TYR A 113 1.79 -14.88 2.94
CA TYR A 113 2.41 -14.51 4.22
C TYR A 113 3.30 -15.62 4.82
N LYS A 114 4.19 -15.26 5.76
CA LYS A 114 5.15 -16.18 6.41
C LYS A 114 5.98 -16.99 5.40
N ASN A 115 6.64 -16.27 4.52
CA ASN A 115 7.62 -16.81 3.57
C ASN A 115 8.90 -15.95 3.67
N GLU A 116 9.79 -16.06 2.70
CA GLU A 116 11.03 -15.29 2.61
C GLU A 116 11.09 -14.41 1.35
N ILE A 117 9.94 -13.94 0.86
CA ILE A 117 9.81 -13.17 -0.37
C ILE A 117 10.45 -11.79 -0.18
N GLU A 118 11.40 -11.40 -1.04
CA GLU A 118 12.05 -10.09 -1.01
C GLU A 118 11.41 -9.07 -1.97
N LYS A 119 10.88 -9.56 -3.09
CA LYS A 119 10.20 -8.75 -4.12
C LYS A 119 8.87 -9.41 -4.47
N LEU A 120 7.81 -8.62 -4.46
CA LEU A 120 6.48 -9.05 -4.84
C LEU A 120 5.90 -8.00 -5.80
N ASP A 121 5.69 -8.40 -7.05
CA ASP A 121 5.02 -7.58 -8.05
C ASP A 121 3.57 -8.07 -8.20
N VAL A 122 2.62 -7.16 -8.00
CA VAL A 122 1.18 -7.39 -8.16
C VAL A 122 0.55 -6.44 -9.18
N THR A 123 1.36 -5.72 -9.96
CA THR A 123 0.90 -4.67 -10.88
C THR A 123 0.08 -5.21 -12.05
N ALA A 124 0.27 -6.48 -12.41
CA ALA A 124 -0.54 -7.18 -13.42
C ALA A 124 -1.87 -7.74 -12.88
N ASN A 125 -2.12 -7.67 -11.56
CA ASN A 125 -3.30 -8.24 -10.91
C ASN A 125 -4.32 -7.14 -10.54
N GLU A 126 -4.82 -6.40 -11.53
CA GLU A 126 -5.74 -5.26 -11.31
C GLU A 126 -7.06 -5.63 -10.61
N ASN A 127 -7.44 -6.91 -10.68
CA ASN A 127 -8.61 -7.48 -10.01
C ASN A 127 -8.35 -7.92 -8.56
N LEU A 128 -7.14 -7.73 -8.02
CA LEU A 128 -6.77 -8.16 -6.68
C LEU A 128 -7.57 -7.40 -5.62
N GLU A 129 -8.44 -8.11 -4.89
CA GLU A 129 -9.27 -7.55 -3.83
C GLU A 129 -8.66 -7.74 -2.44
N SER A 130 -7.84 -8.77 -2.26
CA SER A 130 -7.22 -9.10 -0.97
C SER A 130 -5.79 -9.58 -1.16
N LEU A 131 -4.86 -8.88 -0.51
CA LEU A 131 -3.44 -9.19 -0.48
C LEU A 131 -2.97 -9.37 0.96
N ARG A 132 -2.51 -10.59 1.30
CA ARG A 132 -1.83 -10.86 2.57
C ARG A 132 -0.42 -11.36 2.32
N CYS A 133 0.56 -10.48 2.52
CA CYS A 133 1.98 -10.73 2.32
C CYS A 133 2.81 -10.47 3.59
N HIS A 134 2.17 -10.38 4.76
CA HIS A 134 2.84 -10.15 6.04
C HIS A 134 3.90 -11.21 6.38
N LYS A 135 4.89 -10.86 7.21
CA LYS A 135 6.01 -11.76 7.61
C LYS A 135 6.77 -12.30 6.39
N ASN A 136 7.26 -11.40 5.56
CA ASN A 136 8.19 -11.68 4.47
C ASN A 136 9.42 -10.75 4.63
N LYS A 137 10.17 -10.52 3.55
CA LYS A 137 11.32 -9.60 3.50
C LYS A 137 11.11 -8.49 2.46
N ILE A 138 9.85 -8.17 2.16
CA ILE A 138 9.47 -7.20 1.12
C ILE A 138 9.92 -5.80 1.55
N LYS A 139 10.69 -5.12 0.72
CA LYS A 139 11.16 -3.74 0.99
C LYS A 139 10.27 -2.68 0.35
N GLU A 140 9.70 -3.02 -0.80
CA GLU A 140 8.86 -2.13 -1.61
C GLU A 140 7.66 -2.92 -2.11
N LEU A 141 6.49 -2.27 -2.12
CA LEU A 141 5.26 -2.84 -2.61
C LEU A 141 4.54 -1.81 -3.48
N ASP A 142 4.54 -2.04 -4.79
CA ASP A 142 3.84 -1.18 -5.74
C ASP A 142 2.35 -1.56 -5.80
N LEU A 143 1.50 -0.62 -5.38
CA LEU A 143 0.04 -0.74 -5.37
C LEU A 143 -0.64 0.20 -6.38
N SER A 144 0.13 0.78 -7.31
CA SER A 144 -0.35 1.79 -8.28
C SER A 144 -1.45 1.27 -9.22
N LYS A 145 -1.59 -0.05 -9.37
CA LYS A 145 -2.61 -0.73 -10.17
C LYS A 145 -3.68 -1.45 -9.34
N SER A 146 -3.68 -1.25 -8.02
CA SER A 146 -4.51 -2.01 -7.09
C SER A 146 -5.83 -1.31 -6.72
N SER A 147 -6.54 -0.75 -7.69
CA SER A 147 -7.80 -0.01 -7.45
C SER A 147 -8.93 -0.86 -6.87
N SER A 148 -8.90 -2.17 -7.12
CA SER A 148 -9.87 -3.15 -6.61
C SER A 148 -9.59 -3.60 -5.18
N LEU A 149 -8.41 -3.27 -4.63
CA LEU A 149 -7.94 -3.78 -3.34
C LEU A 149 -8.80 -3.25 -2.19
N LYS A 150 -9.33 -4.18 -1.39
CA LYS A 150 -10.17 -3.92 -0.22
C LYS A 150 -9.44 -4.24 1.09
N ASN A 151 -8.55 -5.22 1.07
CA ASN A 151 -7.85 -5.72 2.24
C ASN A 151 -6.34 -5.85 1.94
N LEU A 152 -5.52 -5.12 2.70
CA LEU A 152 -4.07 -5.18 2.62
C LEU A 152 -3.47 -5.58 3.98
N GLU A 153 -2.75 -6.70 4.03
CA GLU A 153 -1.95 -7.09 5.19
C GLU A 153 -0.49 -7.27 4.77
N CYS A 154 0.33 -6.27 5.02
CA CYS A 154 1.76 -6.23 4.67
C CYS A 154 2.69 -6.11 5.89
N SER A 155 2.14 -6.22 7.10
CA SER A 155 2.87 -6.12 8.37
C SER A 155 4.09 -7.04 8.49
N ASN A 156 5.03 -6.71 9.38
CA ASN A 156 6.27 -7.47 9.58
C ASN A 156 7.06 -7.67 8.27
N ASN A 157 7.19 -6.60 7.49
CA ASN A 157 8.08 -6.49 6.36
C ASN A 157 8.89 -5.19 6.51
N PRO A 158 10.13 -5.11 6.02
CA PRO A 158 10.96 -3.90 6.09
C PRO A 158 10.52 -2.81 5.09
N ILE A 159 9.22 -2.58 4.93
CA ILE A 159 8.65 -1.57 4.03
C ILE A 159 8.75 -0.19 4.68
N GLU A 160 9.39 0.77 4.00
CA GLU A 160 9.57 2.14 4.51
C GLU A 160 8.47 3.10 4.03
N LYS A 161 7.84 2.80 2.90
CA LYS A 161 6.73 3.59 2.35
C LYS A 161 5.62 2.67 1.85
N VAL A 162 4.39 2.94 2.29
CA VAL A 162 3.18 2.28 1.78
C VAL A 162 2.31 3.35 1.13
N ASP A 163 2.28 3.37 -0.20
CA ASP A 163 1.43 4.28 -0.97
C ASP A 163 0.10 3.60 -1.28
N VAL A 164 -0.98 4.11 -0.68
CA VAL A 164 -2.35 3.61 -0.88
C VAL A 164 -3.21 4.55 -1.74
N SER A 165 -2.62 5.56 -2.36
CA SER A 165 -3.35 6.61 -3.08
C SER A 165 -4.22 6.08 -4.23
N GLN A 166 -3.84 4.94 -4.82
CA GLN A 166 -4.58 4.25 -5.88
C GLN A 166 -5.51 3.14 -5.37
N CYS A 167 -5.47 2.78 -4.08
CA CYS A 167 -6.32 1.76 -3.49
C CYS A 167 -7.70 2.33 -3.10
N LEU A 168 -8.46 2.81 -4.08
CA LEU A 168 -9.69 3.59 -3.86
C LEU A 168 -10.79 2.83 -3.09
N ASN A 169 -10.77 1.49 -3.16
CA ASN A 169 -11.72 0.60 -2.48
C ASN A 169 -11.19 0.04 -1.15
N LEU A 170 -10.04 0.51 -0.66
CA LEU A 170 -9.39 0.01 0.55
C LEU A 170 -10.30 0.18 1.77
N ARG A 171 -10.51 -0.89 2.51
CA ARG A 171 -11.33 -0.93 3.73
C ARG A 171 -10.48 -1.21 4.95
N GLU A 172 -9.50 -2.10 4.82
CA GLU A 172 -8.71 -2.61 5.92
C GLU A 172 -7.24 -2.64 5.51
N ILE A 173 -6.40 -2.02 6.32
CA ILE A 173 -4.95 -2.01 6.15
C ILE A 173 -4.26 -2.40 7.46
N ASP A 174 -3.37 -3.38 7.36
CA ASP A 174 -2.50 -3.80 8.42
C ASP A 174 -1.04 -3.76 7.94
N CYS A 175 -0.34 -2.71 8.35
CA CYS A 175 1.07 -2.48 8.09
C CYS A 175 1.82 -2.24 9.41
N HIS A 176 1.42 -2.92 10.48
CA HIS A 176 2.14 -2.87 11.75
C HIS A 176 3.54 -3.48 11.62
N ALA A 177 4.48 -3.09 12.48
CA ALA A 177 5.84 -3.62 12.44
C ALA A 177 6.47 -3.56 11.03
N THR A 178 6.22 -2.46 10.34
CA THR A 178 6.98 -2.07 9.15
C THR A 178 7.93 -0.94 9.55
N LYS A 179 8.45 -0.17 8.59
CA LYS A 179 9.28 1.01 8.85
C LYS A 179 8.61 2.29 8.37
N VAL A 180 7.29 2.27 8.21
CA VAL A 180 6.57 3.44 7.71
C VAL A 180 6.64 4.59 8.71
N ARG A 181 6.84 5.79 8.17
CA ARG A 181 6.83 7.03 8.96
C ARG A 181 5.57 7.85 8.74
N THR A 182 4.81 7.57 7.69
CA THR A 182 3.55 8.25 7.38
C THR A 182 2.72 7.41 6.42
N ILE A 183 1.41 7.66 6.38
CA ILE A 183 0.47 7.11 5.40
C ILE A 183 -0.60 8.18 5.13
N ASP A 184 -0.88 8.44 3.87
CA ASP A 184 -1.93 9.35 3.44
C ASP A 184 -3.19 8.57 3.03
N PHE A 185 -4.31 8.84 3.70
CA PHE A 185 -5.61 8.22 3.44
C PHE A 185 -6.59 9.12 2.67
N SER A 186 -6.14 10.26 2.13
CA SER A 186 -7.00 11.28 1.52
C SER A 186 -7.89 10.74 0.39
N ASN A 187 -7.42 9.74 -0.35
CA ASN A 187 -8.19 9.09 -1.43
C ASN A 187 -8.98 7.84 -0.97
N ASN A 188 -8.73 7.34 0.24
CA ASN A 188 -9.25 6.05 0.71
C ASN A 188 -10.52 6.22 1.54
N THR A 189 -11.57 6.79 0.93
CA THR A 189 -12.83 7.13 1.61
C THR A 189 -13.56 5.96 2.30
N HIS A 190 -13.24 4.72 1.92
CA HIS A 190 -13.83 3.50 2.48
C HIS A 190 -13.06 2.91 3.68
N VAL A 191 -11.84 3.39 3.98
CA VAL A 191 -10.97 2.80 5.01
C VAL A 191 -11.60 2.91 6.39
N ARG A 192 -11.58 1.81 7.15
CA ARG A 192 -12.30 1.66 8.43
C ARG A 192 -11.55 0.86 9.50
N ASP A 193 -10.52 0.11 9.14
CA ASP A 193 -9.65 -0.60 10.08
C ASP A 193 -8.20 -0.35 9.64
N VAL A 194 -7.47 0.41 10.44
CA VAL A 194 -6.10 0.85 10.17
C VAL A 194 -5.22 0.36 11.32
N ARG A 195 -4.19 -0.43 11.02
CA ARG A 195 -3.21 -0.90 12.01
C ARG A 195 -1.81 -0.48 11.59
N VAL A 196 -1.25 0.44 12.38
CA VAL A 196 0.07 1.05 12.14
C VAL A 196 0.99 0.95 13.37
N PHE A 197 0.61 0.23 14.42
CA PHE A 197 1.44 0.04 15.62
C PHE A 197 2.82 -0.55 15.30
N LEU A 198 3.79 -0.34 16.19
CA LEU A 198 5.19 -0.77 16.02
C LEU A 198 5.83 -0.26 14.73
N ASN A 199 5.56 0.99 14.36
CA ASN A 199 6.26 1.68 13.28
C ASN A 199 7.10 2.83 13.88
N GLU A 200 7.57 3.73 13.02
CA GLU A 200 8.38 4.90 13.40
C GLU A 200 7.67 6.20 13.01
N ILE A 201 6.35 6.31 13.24
CA ILE A 201 5.56 7.49 12.85
C ILE A 201 5.79 8.60 13.89
N PRO A 202 6.53 9.67 13.57
CA PRO A 202 6.73 10.78 14.49
C PRO A 202 5.42 11.57 14.69
N GLU A 203 5.37 12.38 15.73
CA GLU A 203 4.16 13.10 16.14
C GLU A 203 3.52 13.93 15.02
N TYR A 204 4.35 14.65 14.24
CA TYR A 204 3.87 15.51 13.17
C TYR A 204 3.25 14.71 12.01
N GLU A 205 3.85 13.57 11.63
CA GLU A 205 3.29 12.66 10.62
C GLU A 205 2.03 11.97 11.14
N MET A 206 1.99 11.65 12.45
CA MET A 206 0.78 11.11 13.07
C MET A 206 -0.38 12.10 12.97
N LEU A 207 -0.14 13.39 13.24
CA LEU A 207 -1.13 14.45 13.07
C LEU A 207 -1.57 14.60 11.61
N HIS A 208 -0.65 14.48 10.65
CA HIS A 208 -1.00 14.48 9.23
C HIS A 208 -1.88 13.27 8.86
N LEU A 209 -1.47 12.06 9.24
CA LEU A 209 -2.20 10.81 9.01
C LEU A 209 -3.64 10.89 9.55
N VAL A 210 -3.84 11.31 10.80
CA VAL A 210 -5.20 11.40 11.36
C VAL A 210 -6.06 12.47 10.70
N ARG A 211 -5.45 13.52 10.10
CA ARG A 211 -6.17 14.52 9.31
C ARG A 211 -6.61 13.97 7.95
N THR A 212 -5.88 13.03 7.37
CA THR A 212 -6.23 12.39 6.08
C THR A 212 -7.21 11.22 6.24
N LEU A 213 -7.38 10.68 7.46
CA LEU A 213 -8.44 9.71 7.75
C LEU A 213 -9.81 10.25 7.34
N PRO A 214 -10.68 9.44 6.69
CA PRO A 214 -11.99 9.89 6.27
C PRO A 214 -12.92 10.08 7.48
N MET A 215 -13.85 11.04 7.35
CA MET A 215 -14.97 11.17 8.27
C MET A 215 -15.86 9.92 8.18
N ARG A 216 -15.97 9.15 9.26
CA ARG A 216 -16.83 7.96 9.28
C ARG A 216 -18.28 8.40 9.50
N LYS A 217 -19.10 8.21 8.47
CA LYS A 217 -20.56 8.38 8.57
C LYS A 217 -21.17 7.09 9.10
N TYR A 218 -22.26 7.24 9.84
CA TYR A 218 -23.06 6.14 10.38
C TYR A 218 -23.44 5.16 9.25
N ASP A 219 -22.89 3.95 9.30
CA ASP A 219 -23.34 2.83 8.50
C ASP A 219 -24.19 1.93 9.40
N GLN A 220 -25.43 1.69 9.02
CA GLN A 220 -26.43 1.00 9.84
C GLN A 220 -26.09 -0.47 10.12
N LEU A 221 -25.01 -1.01 9.54
CA LEU A 221 -24.82 -2.46 9.47
C LEU A 221 -23.68 -3.07 10.30
N LYS A 222 -22.59 -2.37 10.68
CA LYS A 222 -21.50 -2.98 11.51
C LYS A 222 -20.63 -1.95 12.25
N GLY A 223 -21.01 -1.60 13.48
CA GLY A 223 -20.20 -0.74 14.37
C GLY A 223 -20.19 0.74 13.93
N LYS A 224 -20.11 1.66 14.90
CA LYS A 224 -20.27 3.11 14.66
C LYS A 224 -18.97 3.78 14.22
N GLU A 225 -17.84 3.26 14.68
CA GLU A 225 -16.54 3.91 14.53
C GLU A 225 -15.58 3.14 13.60
N GLY A 226 -14.71 3.89 12.92
CA GLY A 226 -13.47 3.31 12.36
C GLY A 226 -12.54 2.89 13.50
N LYS A 227 -11.65 1.92 13.25
CA LYS A 227 -10.66 1.46 14.23
C LYS A 227 -9.27 1.85 13.79
N PHE A 228 -8.53 2.52 14.67
CA PHE A 228 -7.18 2.95 14.43
C PHE A 228 -6.25 2.42 15.52
N TYR A 229 -5.53 1.35 15.22
CA TYR A 229 -4.56 0.71 16.12
C TYR A 229 -3.19 1.35 15.92
N VAL A 230 -2.81 2.19 16.87
CA VAL A 230 -1.67 3.11 16.72
C VAL A 230 -0.44 2.70 17.53
N VAL A 231 -0.62 1.97 18.63
CA VAL A 231 0.48 1.48 19.46
C VAL A 231 0.29 0.04 19.91
N GLU A 232 1.38 -0.60 20.35
CA GLU A 232 1.39 -1.88 21.07
C GLU A 232 2.16 -1.73 22.39
N SER A 233 1.44 -1.56 23.50
CA SER A 233 2.06 -1.34 24.82
C SER A 233 2.51 -2.60 25.55
N ARG A 234 2.12 -3.79 25.07
CA ARG A 234 2.36 -5.08 25.74
C ARG A 234 3.05 -6.08 24.81
N ASP A 235 3.93 -5.60 23.94
CA ASP A 235 4.64 -6.46 23.02
C ASP A 235 5.46 -7.53 23.75
N LYS A 236 5.19 -8.81 23.46
CA LYS A 236 5.92 -9.94 24.05
C LYS A 236 7.31 -10.13 23.47
N LEU A 237 7.60 -9.52 22.32
CA LEU A 237 8.88 -9.59 21.65
C LEU A 237 9.82 -8.43 22.05
N ASN A 238 9.39 -7.57 22.99
CA ASN A 238 10.11 -6.38 23.46
C ASN A 238 10.57 -5.47 22.31
N ARG A 239 9.79 -5.40 21.22
CA ARG A 239 10.01 -4.42 20.16
C ARG A 239 9.70 -3.04 20.71
N GLU A 240 10.50 -2.08 20.28
CA GLU A 240 10.31 -0.69 20.67
C GLU A 240 9.15 -0.09 19.87
N GLU A 241 8.15 0.46 20.56
CA GLU A 241 7.09 1.26 19.95
C GLU A 241 7.60 2.69 19.80
N LYS A 242 7.74 3.15 18.55
CA LYS A 242 8.28 4.49 18.23
C LYS A 242 7.24 5.41 17.61
N ASN A 243 6.01 4.95 17.42
CA ASN A 243 4.93 5.83 17.04
C ASN A 243 4.63 6.83 18.17
N VAL A 244 4.50 8.10 17.81
CA VAL A 244 4.10 9.15 18.74
C VAL A 244 2.68 9.60 18.40
N CYS A 245 1.71 9.14 19.20
CA CYS A 245 0.30 9.53 19.06
C CYS A 245 -0.16 10.27 20.31
N ASN A 246 -0.20 11.60 20.20
CA ASN A 246 -0.56 12.46 21.31
C ASN A 246 -2.10 12.59 21.48
N THR A 247 -2.53 13.28 22.53
CA THR A 247 -3.96 13.54 22.79
C THR A 247 -4.67 14.32 21.68
N ASP A 248 -3.96 15.18 20.95
CA ASP A 248 -4.54 15.95 19.83
C ASP A 248 -4.84 15.05 18.63
N ALA A 249 -3.92 14.14 18.30
CA ALA A 249 -4.12 13.15 17.26
C ALA A 249 -5.30 12.23 17.58
N VAL A 250 -5.41 11.81 18.85
CA VAL A 250 -6.57 11.05 19.35
C VAL A 250 -7.86 11.85 19.19
N LYS A 251 -7.85 13.14 19.55
CA LYS A 251 -9.02 14.01 19.40
C LYS A 251 -9.42 14.19 17.93
N ILE A 252 -8.48 14.48 17.03
CA ILE A 252 -8.75 14.67 15.59
C ILE A 252 -9.37 13.39 14.98
N ALA A 253 -8.82 12.22 15.32
CA ALA A 253 -9.37 10.94 14.88
C ALA A 253 -10.77 10.72 15.47
N GLY A 254 -10.97 11.00 16.76
CA GLY A 254 -12.26 10.91 17.45
C GLY A 254 -13.34 11.81 16.85
N ASP A 255 -13.01 13.06 16.52
CA ASP A 255 -13.90 14.01 15.84
C ASP A 255 -14.34 13.51 14.44
N LYS A 256 -13.58 12.58 13.85
CA LYS A 256 -13.89 11.88 12.59
C LYS A 256 -14.56 10.51 12.80
N ASN A 257 -15.01 10.20 14.02
CA ASN A 257 -15.59 8.91 14.45
C ASN A 257 -14.62 7.72 14.30
N TRP A 258 -13.36 7.89 14.71
CA TRP A 258 -12.40 6.79 14.85
C TRP A 258 -12.11 6.48 16.33
N LEU A 259 -12.15 5.20 16.68
CA LEU A 259 -11.62 4.69 17.94
C LEU A 259 -10.11 4.51 17.80
N VAL A 260 -9.36 5.27 18.58
CA VAL A 260 -7.90 5.10 18.68
C VAL A 260 -7.58 4.06 19.74
N LEU A 261 -6.78 3.07 19.35
CA LEU A 261 -6.61 1.82 20.06
C LEU A 261 -5.14 1.47 20.23
N ASP A 262 -4.85 0.86 21.37
CA ASP A 262 -3.62 0.13 21.64
C ASP A 262 -3.91 -1.36 21.42
N TYR A 263 -3.11 -2.03 20.58
CA TYR A 263 -3.29 -3.44 20.26
C TYR A 263 -3.11 -4.34 21.50
N SER A 264 -2.21 -3.96 22.41
CA SER A 264 -2.02 -4.53 23.76
C SER A 264 -1.98 -6.07 23.77
N ASN A 265 -1.16 -6.65 22.90
CA ASN A 265 -0.95 -8.07 22.65
C ASN A 265 -2.27 -8.82 22.38
N GLY A 266 -3.12 -8.23 21.55
CA GLY A 266 -4.39 -8.83 21.14
C GLY A 266 -5.39 -9.01 22.28
N LYS A 267 -5.33 -8.16 23.32
CA LYS A 267 -6.35 -8.13 24.37
C LYS A 267 -7.76 -8.02 23.80
N ASN A 268 -8.74 -8.49 24.57
CA ASN A 268 -10.15 -8.48 24.19
C ASN A 268 -10.42 -9.22 22.86
N GLN A 269 -9.76 -10.37 22.67
CA GLN A 269 -9.88 -11.18 21.44
C GLN A 269 -9.41 -10.42 20.19
N GLY A 270 -8.28 -9.72 20.29
CA GLY A 270 -7.71 -8.92 19.20
C GLY A 270 -8.32 -7.53 19.02
N LYS A 271 -9.27 -7.14 19.87
CA LYS A 271 -9.92 -5.82 19.77
C LYS A 271 -9.08 -4.67 20.33
N GLY A 272 -8.06 -4.97 21.13
CA GLY A 272 -7.23 -3.96 21.79
C GLY A 272 -7.94 -3.27 22.96
N VAL A 273 -7.34 -2.18 23.44
CA VAL A 273 -7.89 -1.29 24.47
C VAL A 273 -7.88 0.15 23.97
N ILE A 274 -8.73 1.01 24.54
CA ILE A 274 -8.73 2.44 24.21
C ILE A 274 -7.36 3.05 24.52
N TYR A 275 -6.81 3.75 23.54
CA TYR A 275 -5.57 4.48 23.72
C TYR A 275 -5.89 5.96 23.99
N PRO A 276 -5.56 6.49 25.19
CA PRO A 276 -5.92 7.85 25.56
C PRO A 276 -5.06 8.92 24.88
N GLY A 277 -3.99 8.53 24.17
CA GLY A 277 -2.92 9.43 23.76
C GLY A 277 -1.87 9.55 24.85
N VAL A 278 -0.62 9.76 24.46
CA VAL A 278 0.33 10.40 25.39
C VAL A 278 -0.06 11.87 25.48
N LYS A 279 -0.09 12.44 26.68
CA LYS A 279 -0.03 13.91 26.76
C LYS A 279 1.27 14.30 26.05
N PRO A 280 1.28 15.33 25.19
CA PRO A 280 2.53 15.94 24.81
C PRO A 280 3.30 16.13 26.12
N SER A 281 4.48 15.54 26.21
CA SER A 281 5.40 15.89 27.28
C SER A 281 5.41 17.41 27.31
N ASP A 282 5.25 18.07 28.47
CA ASP A 282 5.38 19.54 28.58
C ASP A 282 6.81 20.03 28.18
N ILE A 283 7.62 19.13 27.63
CA ILE A 283 9.00 19.21 27.18
C ILE A 283 9.06 18.37 25.88
N GLU A 284 9.26 19.04 24.74
CA GLU A 284 9.23 18.52 23.35
C GLU A 284 7.88 18.60 22.60
N LEU A 285 7.14 19.72 22.74
CA LEU A 285 7.05 20.53 21.52
C LEU A 285 8.50 20.89 21.23
N ALA A 286 9.11 20.34 20.18
CA ALA A 286 10.33 20.95 19.68
C ALA A 286 9.96 22.41 19.32
N GLU A 287 10.17 23.31 20.27
CA GLU A 287 10.84 24.55 19.98
C GLU A 287 11.97 24.18 19.00
N ASP A 288 11.90 24.80 17.82
CA ASP A 288 12.82 24.64 16.68
C ASP A 288 12.31 23.87 15.46
N ALA A 289 11.03 24.03 15.08
CA ALA A 289 10.90 24.77 13.83
C ALA A 289 11.29 26.20 14.19
N ASN A 290 12.52 26.62 13.85
CA ASN A 290 12.93 28.01 14.03
C ASN A 290 12.01 28.83 13.14
N TYR A 291 10.87 29.24 13.69
CA TYR A 291 9.86 29.98 12.99
C TYR A 291 10.47 31.28 12.55
N ALA A 292 10.87 31.32 11.29
CA ALA A 292 11.65 32.39 10.74
C ALA A 292 11.02 32.81 9.44
N VAL A 293 10.84 34.12 9.32
CA VAL A 293 10.40 34.76 8.10
C VAL A 293 11.59 35.55 7.61
N TYR A 294 12.24 35.05 6.56
CA TYR A 294 13.47 35.65 6.05
C TYR A 294 13.57 35.60 4.52
N PRO A 295 14.17 36.63 3.88
CA PRO A 295 14.57 37.90 4.50
C PRO A 295 13.34 38.72 4.95
N ASN A 296 13.52 39.60 5.94
CA ASN A 296 12.50 40.56 6.39
C ASN A 296 13.22 41.85 6.85
N PRO A 297 13.23 42.93 6.05
CA PRO A 297 12.41 43.14 4.84
C PRO A 297 12.70 42.19 3.67
N ALA A 298 11.66 41.83 2.92
CA ALA A 298 11.71 40.97 1.74
C ALA A 298 11.57 41.79 0.45
N GLN A 299 12.20 41.32 -0.63
CA GLN A 299 12.07 41.88 -1.98
C GLN A 299 11.24 40.91 -2.84
N ASP A 300 11.90 40.10 -3.67
CA ASP A 300 11.25 39.19 -4.62
C ASP A 300 10.61 37.96 -3.99
N TYR A 301 11.06 37.56 -2.81
CA TYR A 301 10.57 36.37 -2.14
C TYR A 301 10.75 36.44 -0.62
N VAL A 302 9.99 35.61 0.08
CA VAL A 302 10.22 35.30 1.49
C VAL A 302 10.16 33.79 1.71
N ILE A 303 11.02 33.30 2.58
CA ILE A 303 11.01 31.93 3.09
C ILE A 303 10.40 31.96 4.48
N VAL A 304 9.45 31.06 4.70
CA VAL A 304 8.84 30.78 5.99
C VAL A 304 9.32 29.42 6.43
N ALA A 305 10.23 29.40 7.40
CA ALA A 305 10.57 28.18 8.12
C ALA A 305 9.46 27.89 9.13
N THR A 306 8.87 26.71 9.00
CA THR A 306 7.70 26.28 9.77
C THR A 306 7.68 24.74 9.82
N TYR A 307 6.54 24.13 10.16
CA TYR A 307 6.42 22.67 10.13
C TYR A 307 6.31 22.15 8.69
N PRO A 308 6.89 20.97 8.38
CA PRO A 308 6.72 20.32 7.07
C PRO A 308 5.25 20.26 6.65
N PHE A 309 4.98 20.57 5.38
CA PHE A 309 3.64 20.57 4.80
C PHE A 309 2.62 21.51 5.47
N ALA A 310 3.06 22.46 6.29
CA ALA A 310 2.17 23.50 6.83
C ALA A 310 1.68 24.43 5.72
N GLU A 311 0.38 24.76 5.74
CA GLU A 311 -0.16 25.83 4.92
C GLU A 311 0.35 27.18 5.43
N VAL A 312 0.95 27.96 4.54
CA VAL A 312 1.45 29.30 4.79
C VAL A 312 0.66 30.30 3.96
N ARG A 313 0.09 31.31 4.62
CA ARG A 313 -0.70 32.37 3.99
C ARG A 313 -0.06 33.74 4.19
N LEU A 314 -0.03 34.54 3.13
CA LEU A 314 0.29 35.96 3.19
C LEU A 314 -1.01 36.77 3.12
N LEU A 315 -1.23 37.65 4.08
CA LEU A 315 -2.41 38.51 4.16
C LEU A 315 -2.04 39.98 4.14
N ALA A 316 -2.86 40.79 3.49
CA ALA A 316 -2.87 42.24 3.65
C ALA A 316 -3.42 42.64 5.03
N MET A 317 -3.17 43.88 5.45
CA MET A 317 -3.60 44.40 6.75
C MET A 317 -5.13 44.46 6.93
N ASN A 318 -5.90 44.39 5.84
CA ASN A 318 -7.35 44.26 5.83
C ASN A 318 -7.83 42.79 5.95
N ALA A 319 -6.92 41.85 6.25
CA ALA A 319 -7.14 40.40 6.32
C ALA A 319 -7.48 39.71 4.99
N GLU A 320 -7.26 40.36 3.84
CA GLU A 320 -7.36 39.73 2.53
C GLU A 320 -6.17 38.78 2.31
N CYS A 321 -6.43 37.53 1.91
CA CYS A 321 -5.39 36.56 1.60
C CYS A 321 -4.84 36.80 0.19
N LEU A 322 -3.56 37.14 0.09
CA LEU A 322 -2.89 37.47 -1.16
C LEU A 322 -2.22 36.27 -1.81
N LEU A 323 -1.56 35.43 -1.00
CA LEU A 323 -0.83 34.25 -1.46
C LEU A 323 -0.99 33.10 -0.46
N THR A 324 -0.98 31.88 -0.97
CA THR A 324 -0.92 30.65 -0.17
C THR A 324 0.14 29.72 -0.75
N THR A 325 0.88 29.04 0.12
CA THR A 325 1.78 27.94 -0.25
C THR A 325 1.76 26.86 0.82
N VAL A 326 2.43 25.74 0.57
CA VAL A 326 2.60 24.64 1.52
C VAL A 326 4.09 24.41 1.69
N ALA A 327 4.56 24.26 2.93
CA ALA A 327 5.95 23.96 3.22
C ALA A 327 6.36 22.59 2.64
N ASP A 328 7.63 22.44 2.26
CA ASP A 328 8.16 21.15 1.80
C ASP A 328 8.41 20.17 2.97
N SER A 329 9.04 19.03 2.67
CA SER A 329 9.39 18.01 3.67
C SER A 329 10.39 18.51 4.72
N ASP A 330 11.12 19.59 4.43
CA ASP A 330 12.10 20.21 5.33
C ASP A 330 11.49 21.36 6.14
N GLY A 331 10.19 21.64 5.97
CA GLY A 331 9.50 22.72 6.67
C GLY A 331 9.74 24.10 6.08
N LEU A 332 10.19 24.20 4.84
CA LEU A 332 10.43 25.47 4.16
C LEU A 332 9.32 25.78 3.16
N ALA A 333 8.69 26.94 3.32
CA ALA A 333 7.69 27.46 2.39
C ALA A 333 8.20 28.75 1.74
N ARG A 334 8.29 28.76 0.41
CA ARG A 334 8.70 29.96 -0.35
C ARG A 334 7.48 30.65 -0.97
N LEU A 335 7.33 31.94 -0.68
CA LEU A 335 6.34 32.82 -1.30
C LEU A 335 7.04 33.75 -2.30
N ASN A 336 6.48 33.88 -3.51
CA ASN A 336 6.95 34.82 -4.53
C ASN A 336 6.23 36.16 -4.36
N LEU A 337 6.99 37.21 -4.11
CA LEU A 337 6.50 38.55 -3.77
C LEU A 337 6.63 39.56 -4.93
N ALA A 338 7.06 39.14 -6.11
CA ALA A 338 7.29 40.03 -7.26
C ALA A 338 6.04 40.84 -7.71
N LYS A 339 4.84 40.43 -7.28
CA LYS A 339 3.57 41.14 -7.56
C LYS A 339 2.93 41.75 -6.30
N VAL A 340 3.58 41.66 -5.16
CA VAL A 340 3.13 42.22 -3.88
C VAL A 340 3.76 43.61 -3.76
N SER A 341 2.98 44.66 -3.56
CA SER A 341 3.51 46.03 -3.42
C SER A 341 4.34 46.22 -2.14
N ASP A 342 5.12 47.30 -2.09
CA ASP A 342 5.82 47.69 -0.86
C ASP A 342 4.83 47.94 0.28
N GLY A 343 5.14 47.45 1.47
CA GLY A 343 4.27 47.62 2.63
C GLY A 343 4.47 46.59 3.73
N HIS A 344 3.52 46.57 4.67
CA HIS A 344 3.48 45.61 5.76
C HIS A 344 2.35 44.60 5.56
N TYR A 345 2.66 43.35 5.85
CA TYR A 345 1.80 42.21 5.66
C TYR A 345 1.85 41.28 6.86
N VAL A 346 0.90 40.35 6.92
CA VAL A 346 0.81 39.31 7.94
C VAL A 346 1.05 37.96 7.29
N ILE A 347 1.97 37.17 7.81
CA ILE A 347 2.10 35.75 7.46
C ILE A 347 1.44 34.92 8.55
N ILE A 348 0.64 33.94 8.15
CA ILE A 348 0.06 32.95 9.06
C ILE A 348 0.55 31.56 8.65
N SER A 349 1.04 30.79 9.63
CA SER A 349 1.32 29.36 9.50
C SER A 349 0.88 28.64 10.77
N GLY A 350 -0.10 27.74 10.66
CA GLY A 350 -0.71 27.12 11.84
C GLY A 350 -1.32 28.14 12.80
N ASP A 351 -0.88 28.13 14.06
CA ASP A 351 -1.26 29.08 15.11
C ASP A 351 -0.34 30.32 15.18
N LYS A 352 0.71 30.39 14.35
CA LYS A 352 1.70 31.46 14.38
C LYS A 352 1.40 32.57 13.39
N VAL A 353 1.70 33.79 13.82
CA VAL A 353 1.48 35.03 13.07
C VAL A 353 2.77 35.83 13.06
N PHE A 354 3.23 36.23 11.87
CA PHE A 354 4.45 37.01 11.68
C PHE A 354 4.15 38.30 10.92
N LYS A 355 4.86 39.37 11.27
CA LYS A 355 4.90 40.58 10.45
C LYS A 355 5.91 40.39 9.32
N LEU A 356 5.52 40.68 8.09
CA LEU A 356 6.41 40.80 6.94
C LEU A 356 6.47 42.27 6.48
N THR A 357 7.67 42.75 6.15
CA THR A 357 7.86 44.00 5.40
C THR A 357 8.31 43.66 4.00
N VAL A 358 7.63 44.17 2.97
CA VAL A 358 8.05 44.08 1.56
C VAL A 358 8.59 45.44 1.14
N ALA A 359 9.78 45.46 0.54
CA ALA A 359 10.47 46.66 0.08
C ALA A 359 11.37 46.32 -1.12
N HIS A 360 10.84 46.51 -2.33
CA HIS A 360 11.50 46.21 -3.62
C HIS A 360 12.69 47.11 -3.96
#